data_AF-A0A6B8QK27-F1
#
_entry.id   AF-A0A6B8QK27-F1
#
_cell.length_a   1.000
_cell.length_b   1.000
_cell.length_c   1.000
_cell.angle_alpha   90.00
_cell.angle_beta   90.00
_cell.angle_gamma   90.00
#
_symmetry.space_group_name_H-M   'P 1'
#
loop_
_entity.id
_entity.type
_entity.pdbx_description
1 polymer ?
#
loop_
_entity_poly.entity_id
_entity_poly.type
_entity_poly.pdbx_seq_one_letter_code
_entity_poly.pdbx_strand_id
1 'polypeptide(L)' 'CLYINVVAPRPRPKNAAVMLWIFGGGFYSGTATLDVYDHRALASEENVIVV' A
#
# COMPACT_ATOMS: atom_id res chain seq x y z
N CYS A 1 -2.38 -6.49 -15.18
CA CYS A 1 -2.99 -6.07 -13.90
C CYS A 1 -2.45 -6.84 -12.70
N LEU A 2 -1.81 -8.02 -12.85
CA LEU A 2 -1.14 -8.71 -11.73
C LEU A 2 0.23 -8.09 -11.41
N TYR A 3 0.19 -6.91 -10.80
CA TYR A 3 1.34 -6.20 -10.26
C TYR A 3 1.08 -5.88 -8.79
N ILE A 4 2.15 -5.63 -8.05
CA ILE A 4 2.07 -5.18 -6.66
C ILE A 4 2.79 -3.85 -6.51
N ASN A 5 2.28 -2.97 -5.67
CA ASN A 5 2.95 -1.74 -5.29
C ASN A 5 3.63 -1.97 -3.95
N VAL A 6 4.80 -1.38 -3.72
CA VAL A 6 5.47 -1.46 -2.42
C VAL A 6 5.94 -0.07 -2.04
N VAL A 7 5.44 0.46 -0.93
CA VAL A 7 5.87 1.74 -0.37
C VAL A 7 6.50 1.49 0.98
N ALA A 8 7.76 1.92 1.12
CA ALA A 8 8.51 1.84 2.37
C ALA A 8 8.84 3.24 2.88
N PRO A 9 8.77 3.48 4.21
CA PRO A 9 9.15 4.75 4.81
C PRO A 9 10.64 5.02 4.65
N ARG A 10 11.02 6.28 4.91
CA ARG A 10 12.42 6.73 4.93
C ARG A 10 12.77 7.23 6.33
N PRO A 11 13.90 6.77 6.92
CA PRO A 11 14.86 5.80 6.39
C PRO A 11 14.28 4.37 6.31
N ARG A 12 14.84 3.52 5.43
CA ARG A 12 14.32 2.16 5.21
C ARG A 12 14.42 1.30 6.49
N PRO A 13 13.32 0.75 6.99
CA PRO A 13 13.33 -0.10 8.19
C PRO A 13 13.87 -1.51 7.89
N LYS A 14 14.32 -2.22 8.93
CA LYS A 14 14.80 -3.61 8.82
C LYS A 14 13.70 -4.65 9.08
N ASN A 15 12.92 -4.46 10.15
CA ASN A 15 11.84 -5.38 10.58
C ASN A 15 10.53 -4.60 10.82
N ALA A 16 10.02 -3.94 9.78
CA ALA A 16 8.77 -3.20 9.85
C ALA A 16 7.55 -4.11 9.76
N ALA A 17 6.45 -3.70 10.39
CA ALA A 17 5.13 -4.26 10.12
C ALA A 17 4.73 -4.01 8.66
N VAL A 18 3.95 -4.93 8.10
CA VAL A 18 3.49 -4.87 6.70
C VAL A 18 1.96 -4.84 6.68
N MET A 19 1.40 -3.85 5.99
CA MET A 19 -0.03 -3.74 5.72
C MET A 19 -0.28 -4.05 4.24
N LEU A 20 -1.07 -5.09 3.95
CA LEU A 20 -1.46 -5.48 2.59
C LEU A 20 -2.88 -5.01 2.30
N TRP A 21 -3.05 -4.13 1.32
CA TRP A 21 -4.33 -3.58 0.91
C TRP A 21 -4.98 -4.42 -0.18
N ILE A 22 -6.25 -4.77 0.03
CA ILE A 22 -7.08 -5.50 -0.94
C ILE A 22 -8.29 -4.62 -1.24
N PHE A 23 -8.29 -4.00 -2.43
CA PHE A 23 -9.38 -3.13 -2.84
C PHE A 23 -10.66 -3.93 -3.15
N GLY A 24 -11.82 -3.29 -2.97
CA GLY A 24 -13.14 -3.85 -3.26
C GLY A 24 -13.53 -3.71 -4.74
N GLY A 25 -14.83 -3.46 -5.01
CA GLY A 25 -15.35 -3.33 -6.39
C GLY A 25 -16.24 -4.49 -6.83
N GLY A 26 -16.78 -5.25 -5.86
CA GLY A 26 -17.83 -6.25 -6.09
C GLY A 26 -17.43 -7.38 -7.03
N PHE A 27 -16.13 -7.69 -7.13
CA PHE A 27 -15.55 -8.70 -8.02
C PHE A 27 -15.70 -8.46 -9.54
N TYR A 28 -16.29 -7.34 -9.98
CA TYR A 28 -16.40 -6.99 -11.40
C TYR A 28 -15.49 -5.81 -11.79
N SER A 29 -14.94 -5.08 -10.81
CA SER A 29 -14.09 -3.92 -11.03
C SER A 29 -13.12 -3.70 -9.87
N GLY A 30 -12.20 -2.76 -10.04
CA GLY A 30 -11.28 -2.28 -9.01
C GLY A 30 -9.83 -2.18 -9.51
N THR A 31 -9.03 -1.34 -8.84
CA THR A 31 -7.58 -1.23 -9.06
C THR A 31 -6.87 -0.76 -7.79
N ALA A 32 -5.62 -1.18 -7.61
CA ALA A 32 -4.74 -0.73 -6.53
C ALA A 32 -4.14 0.67 -6.78
N THR A 33 -4.48 1.30 -7.90
CA THR A 33 -3.87 2.55 -8.39
C THR A 33 -4.78 3.76 -8.29
N LEU A 34 -5.93 3.67 -7.61
CA LEU A 34 -6.78 4.84 -7.39
C LEU A 34 -6.06 5.83 -6.47
N ASP A 35 -6.20 7.14 -6.73
CA ASP A 35 -5.53 8.19 -5.96
C ASP A 35 -5.90 8.17 -4.47
N VAL A 36 -7.13 7.75 -4.14
CA VAL A 36 -7.59 7.58 -2.75
C VAL A 36 -6.83 6.48 -2.00
N TYR A 37 -6.16 5.58 -2.70
CA TYR A 37 -5.31 4.53 -2.15
C TYR A 37 -3.82 4.88 -2.20
N ASP A 38 -3.43 6.15 -2.36
CA ASP A 38 -2.01 6.51 -2.30
C ASP A 38 -1.41 6.15 -0.94
N HIS A 39 -0.55 5.14 -0.96
CA HIS A 39 0.05 4.54 0.23
C HIS A 39 1.13 5.41 0.89
N ARG A 40 1.54 6.54 0.29
CA ARG A 40 2.63 7.40 0.79
C ARG A 40 2.38 7.93 2.19
N ALA A 41 1.18 8.47 2.44
CA ALA A 41 0.84 9.05 3.73
C ALA A 41 0.86 7.99 4.84
N LEU A 42 0.21 6.83 4.61
CA LEU A 42 0.17 5.77 5.62
C LEU A 42 1.56 5.19 5.92
N ALA A 43 2.38 4.97 4.87
CA ALA A 43 3.73 4.47 5.05
C ALA A 43 4.61 5.45 5.84
N SER A 44 4.49 6.76 5.58
CA SER A 44 5.30 7.80 6.25
C SER A 44 4.88 8.07 7.69
N GLU A 45 3.58 8.25 7.93
CA GLU A 45 3.07 8.66 9.24
C GLU A 45 3.15 7.51 10.26
N GLU A 46 2.85 6.28 9.84
CA GLU A 46 2.76 5.13 10.75
C GLU A 46 4.02 4.25 10.77
N ASN A 47 5.02 4.58 9.96
CA ASN A 47 6.28 3.85 9.86
C ASN A 47 6.10 2.34 9.55
N VAL A 48 5.19 2.04 8.62
CA VAL A 48 4.87 0.69 8.14
C VAL A 48 5.18 0.53 6.66
N ILE A 49 5.45 -0.70 6.20
CA ILE A 49 5.50 -1.00 4.77
C ILE A 49 4.07 -1.26 4.30
N VAL A 50 3.65 -0.58 3.23
CA VAL A 50 2.32 -0.76 2.64
C VAL A 50 2.44 -1.40 1.27
N VAL A 51 1.61 -2.41 1.04
CA VAL A 51 1.63 -3.28 -0.15
C VAL A 51 0.23 -3.33 -0.77
#